data_AF-A0A2V5LXX7-F1
#
_entry.id   AF-A0A2V5LXX7-F1
#
_cell.length_a   1.000
_cell.length_b   1.000
_cell.length_c   1.000
_cell.angle_alpha   90.00
_cell.angle_beta   90.00
_cell.angle_gamma   90.00
#
_symmetry.space_group_name_H-M   'P 1'
#
loop_
_entity.id
_entity.type
_entity.pdbx_description
1 polymer ?
#
loop_
_entity_poly.entity_id
_entity_poly.type
_entity_poly.pdbx_seq_one_letter_code
_entity_poly.pdbx_strand_id
1 'polypeptide(L)' 'SQITALKTADTTFATTDIASAKARTIAAWTRRDGHVWFFKATGPSAAVEKEKPKFVKFIESVRF' A
#
# COMPACT_ATOMS: atom_id res chain seq x y z
N SER A 1 5.18 1.73 13.03
CA SER A 1 4.95 1.84 11.57
C SER A 1 4.99 3.31 11.19
N GLN A 2 5.55 3.64 10.02
CA GLN A 2 5.52 5.00 9.49
C GLN A 2 4.50 5.08 8.34
N ILE A 3 3.90 6.27 8.18
CA ILE A 3 3.05 6.58 7.03
C ILE A 3 3.89 7.39 6.05
N THR A 4 3.99 6.91 4.82
CA THR A 4 4.77 7.56 3.75
C THR A 4 3.88 7.85 2.55
N ALA A 5 4.07 9.01 1.92
CA ALA A 5 3.36 9.36 0.70
C ALA A 5 3.92 8.61 -0.52
N LEU A 6 3.03 8.09 -1.36
CA LEU A 6 3.33 7.54 -2.68
C LEU A 6 2.54 8.35 -3.72
N LYS A 7 3.25 9.16 -4.52
CA LYS A 7 2.64 9.98 -5.56
C LYS A 7 2.37 9.12 -6.80
N THR A 8 1.17 9.22 -7.35
CA THR A 8 0.74 8.56 -8.59
C THR A 8 0.31 9.62 -9.61
N ALA A 9 -0.21 9.20 -10.77
CA ALA A 9 -0.63 10.13 -11.82
C ALA A 9 -1.74 11.10 -11.35
N ASP A 10 -2.78 10.55 -10.71
CA ASP A 10 -4.01 11.31 -10.43
C ASP A 10 -4.12 11.76 -8.98
N THR A 11 -3.41 11.11 -8.06
CA THR A 11 -3.48 11.42 -6.62
C THR A 11 -2.25 10.94 -5.84
N THR A 12 -2.19 11.28 -4.55
CA THR A 12 -1.21 10.75 -3.60
C THR A 12 -1.85 9.73 -2.68
N PHE A 13 -1.22 8.58 -2.54
CA PHE A 13 -1.58 7.57 -1.55
C PHE A 13 -0.77 7.76 -0.27
N ALA A 14 -1.41 7.67 0.88
CA ALA A 14 -0.72 7.36 2.12
C ALA A 14 -0.43 5.85 2.15
N THR A 15 0.77 5.45 2.53
CA THR A 15 1.19 4.05 2.57
C THR A 15 1.75 3.68 3.93
N THR A 16 1.66 2.41 4.31
CA THR A 16 2.34 1.90 5.49
C THR A 16 2.84 0.48 5.26
N ASP A 17 3.93 0.13 5.95
CA ASP A 17 4.49 -1.21 6.04
C ASP A 17 4.65 -1.56 7.52
N ILE A 18 3.87 -2.53 7.97
CA ILE A 18 3.83 -3.01 9.34
C ILE A 18 4.38 -4.42 9.35
N ALA A 19 5.63 -4.58 9.78
CA ALA A 19 6.29 -5.87 9.86
C ALA A 19 6.36 -6.40 11.30
N SER A 20 6.19 -7.70 11.45
CA SER A 20 6.49 -8.48 12.65
C SER A 20 7.23 -9.75 12.25
N ALA A 21 7.66 -10.54 13.24
CA ALA A 21 8.34 -11.81 13.00
C ALA A 21 7.47 -12.83 12.22
N LYS A 22 6.14 -12.81 12.41
CA LYS A 22 5.23 -13.81 11.80
C LYS A 22 4.50 -13.28 10.58
N ALA A 23 4.11 -12.01 10.61
CA ALA A 23 3.28 -11.42 9.57
C ALA A 23 3.75 -10.00 9.21
N ARG A 24 3.50 -9.62 7.96
CA ARG A 24 3.64 -8.25 7.48
C ARG A 24 2.35 -7.80 6.83
N THR A 25 2.02 -6.52 7.02
CA THR A 25 0.91 -5.85 6.35
C THR A 25 1.45 -4.65 5.61
N ILE A 26 1.18 -4.58 4.31
CA ILE A 26 1.37 -3.38 3.49
C ILE A 26 0.00 -2.85 3.09
N ALA A 27 -0.18 -1.53 3.18
CA ALA A 27 -1.42 -0.90 2.78
C ALA A 27 -1.16 0.46 2.12
N ALA A 28 -2.09 0.86 1.26
CA ALA A 28 -2.12 2.16 0.63
C ALA A 28 -3.56 2.68 0.60
N TRP A 29 -3.75 3.97 0.88
CA TRP A 29 -5.07 4.58 0.81
C TRP A 29 -5.04 6.04 0.37
N THR A 30 -6.14 6.46 -0.27
CA THR A 30 -6.36 7.85 -0.69
C THR A 30 -7.85 8.18 -0.62
N ARG A 31 -8.17 9.47 -0.66
CA ARG A 31 -9.55 9.97 -0.76
C ARG A 31 -9.77 10.49 -2.17
N ARG A 32 -10.87 10.08 -2.81
CA ARG A 32 -11.27 10.54 -4.14
C ARG A 32 -12.79 10.56 -4.22
N ASP A 33 -13.35 11.68 -4.66
CA ASP A 33 -14.78 11.87 -4.91
C ASP A 33 -15.69 11.40 -3.76
N GLY A 34 -15.35 11.84 -2.54
CA GLY A 34 -16.10 11.50 -1.32
C GLY A 34 -15.87 10.09 -0.78
N HIS A 35 -15.12 9.24 -1.48
CA HIS A 35 -14.84 7.86 -1.09
C HIS A 35 -13.39 7.68 -0.64
N VAL A 36 -13.16 6.65 0.18
CA VAL A 36 -11.81 6.20 0.55
C VAL A 36 -11.51 4.92 -0.21
N TRP A 37 -10.44 4.95 -1.00
CA TRP A 37 -9.92 3.77 -1.69
C TRP A 37 -8.81 3.18 -0.84
N PHE A 38 -8.97 1.93 -0.42
CA PHE A 38 -8.06 1.25 0.51
C PHE A 38 -7.61 -0.09 -0.05
N PHE A 39 -6.30 -0.24 -0.26
CA PHE A 39 -5.66 -1.46 -0.75
C PHE A 39 -4.78 -2.04 0.35
N LYS A 40 -4.85 -3.36 0.57
CA LYS A 40 -4.08 -4.02 1.63
C LYS A 40 -3.67 -5.43 1.23
N ALA A 41 -2.44 -5.79 1.57
CA ALA A 41 -1.96 -7.16 1.57
C ALA A 41 -1.39 -7.51 2.95
N THR A 42 -1.82 -8.63 3.51
CA THR A 42 -1.38 -9.15 4.81
C THR A 42 -1.10 -10.64 4.69
N GLY A 43 -0.01 -11.11 5.28
CA GLY A 43 0.37 -12.53 5.23
C GLY A 43 1.71 -12.80 5.90
N PRO A 44 2.30 -14.00 5.67
CA PRO A 44 3.62 -14.34 6.19
C PRO A 44 4.66 -13.28 5.85
N SER A 45 5.47 -12.89 6.83
CA SER A 45 6.34 -11.69 6.72
C SER A 45 7.24 -11.71 5.47
N ALA A 46 7.88 -12.85 5.21
CA ALA A 46 8.77 -13.04 4.06
C ALA A 46 8.02 -13.05 2.71
N ALA A 47 6.79 -13.58 2.66
CA ALA A 47 6.01 -13.60 1.44
C ALA A 47 5.54 -12.19 1.05
N VAL A 48 5.07 -11.41 2.02
CA VAL A 48 4.63 -10.02 1.77
C VAL A 48 5.82 -9.12 1.46
N GLU A 49 6.98 -9.34 2.07
CA GLU A 49 8.22 -8.64 1.71
C GLU A 49 8.57 -8.82 0.23
N LYS A 50 8.54 -10.07 -0.23
CA LYS A 50 8.84 -10.43 -1.62
C LYS A 50 7.90 -9.77 -2.61
N GLU A 51 6.62 -9.63 -2.25
CA GLU A 51 5.59 -9.07 -3.13
C GLU A 51 5.43 -7.55 -3.01
N LYS A 52 6.03 -6.92 -1.99
CA LYS A 52 5.95 -5.46 -1.75
C LYS A 52 6.29 -4.61 -2.99
N PRO A 53 7.35 -4.88 -3.78
CA PRO A 53 7.62 -4.09 -4.98
C PRO A 53 6.51 -4.19 -6.03
N LYS A 54 5.85 -5.35 -6.16
CA LYS A 54 4.72 -5.52 -7.08
C LYS A 54 3.48 -4.80 -6.57
N PHE A 55 3.24 -4.82 -5.26
CA PHE A 55 2.19 -4.02 -4.64
C PHE A 55 2.37 -2.52 -4.90
N VAL A 56 3.59 -1.98 -4.73
CA VAL A 56 3.88 -0.56 -5.03
C VAL A 56 3.57 -0.24 -6.49
N LYS A 57 4.04 -1.06 -7.43
CA LYS A 57 3.73 -0.90 -8.87
C LYS A 57 2.24 -0.94 -9.16
N PHE A 58 1.49 -1.81 -8.47
CA PHE A 58 0.05 -1.85 -8.59
C PHE A 58 -0.58 -0.53 -8.15
N ILE A 59 -0.18 0.05 -7.00
CA ILE A 59 -0.69 1.35 -6.55
C ILE A 59 -0.34 2.47 -7.54
N GLU A 60 0.88 2.49 -8.07
CA GLU A 60 1.30 3.45 -9.10
C GLU A 60 0.48 3.35 -10.41
N SER A 61 -0.11 2.18 -10.69
CA SER A 61 -0.97 1.96 -11.86
C SER A 61 -2.42 2.37 -11.66
N VAL A 62 -2.86 2.63 -10.43
CA VAL A 62 -4.25 3.04 -10.14
C VAL A 62 -4.56 4.37 -10.81
N ARG A 63 -5.73 4.46 -11.45
CA ARG A 63 -6.26 5.66 -12.08
C ARG A 63 -7.68 5.92 -11.59
N PHE A 64 -8.07 7.19 -11.55
CA PHE A 64 -9.38 7.65 -11.06
C PHE A 64 -10.10 8.50 -12.09
#